data_AF-A0A7W0MI21-F1
#
_entry.id   AF-A0A7W0MI21-F1
#
_cell.length_a   1.000
_cell.length_b   1.000
_cell.length_c   1.000
_cell.angle_alpha   90.00
_cell.angle_beta   90.00
_cell.angle_gamma   90.00
#
_symmetry.space_group_name_H-M   'P 1'
#
loop_
_entity.id
_entity.type
_entity.pdbx_description
1 polymer ?
#
loop_
_entity_poly.entity_id
_entity_poly.type
_entity_poly.pdbx_seq_one_letter_code
_entity_poly.pdbx_strand_id
1 'polypeptide(L)'
;RQICWAHLARDFQAMVERGGESATTGHALLEHSQNLFTRWHRVRAQTLRRAQFQVAMEPLRLPSKELLAAGSRVAPAKTRRTCQNMLKVEKSLSTCVRVEGVAPTNNAAARALRRGGWWRRTSFGTQSEAGSRCVERILTVVTSLRHQGRDVLDYLTAAGASLTPNDASICLRPDTS
;
A
#
# COMPACT_ATOMS: atom_id res chain seq x y z
N ARG A 1 -2.71 6.45 9.82
CA ARG A 1 -1.82 5.75 8.87
C ARG A 1 -2.48 4.41 8.50
N GLN A 2 -2.71 4.13 7.22
CA GLN A 2 -3.29 2.84 6.79
C GLN A 2 -2.25 1.72 6.91
N ILE A 3 -2.67 0.54 7.36
CA ILE A 3 -1.86 -0.68 7.34
C ILE A 3 -2.05 -1.41 6.01
N CYS A 4 -0.97 -1.94 5.45
CA CYS A 4 -1.04 -2.72 4.22
C CYS A 4 -1.62 -4.11 4.51
N TRP A 5 -2.86 -4.35 4.12
CA TRP A 5 -3.53 -5.65 4.27
C TRP A 5 -2.82 -6.79 3.52
N ALA A 6 -2.04 -6.48 2.48
CA ALA A 6 -1.25 -7.49 1.78
C ALA A 6 -0.03 -7.97 2.60
N HIS A 7 0.47 -7.14 3.52
CA HIS A 7 1.46 -7.59 4.52
C HIS A 7 0.80 -8.43 5.60
N LEU A 8 -0.36 -8.00 6.09
CA LEU A 8 -1.12 -8.77 7.09
C LEU A 8 -1.51 -10.16 6.55
N ALA A 9 -1.98 -10.26 5.31
CA ALA A 9 -2.29 -11.54 4.69
C ALA A 9 -1.08 -12.50 4.65
N ARG A 10 0.13 -11.98 4.40
CA ARG A 10 1.36 -12.78 4.48
C ARG A 10 1.69 -13.19 5.92
N ASP A 11 1.51 -12.30 6.89
CA ASP A 11 1.69 -12.64 8.30
C ASP A 11 0.70 -13.72 8.76
N PHE A 12 -0.55 -13.67 8.29
CA PHE A 12 -1.59 -14.68 8.55
C PHE A 12 -1.26 -16.01 7.89
N GLN A 13 -0.77 -15.99 6.65
CA GLN A 13 -0.26 -17.20 5.98
C GLN A 13 0.89 -17.83 6.78
N ALA A 14 1.81 -17.02 7.29
CA ALA A 14 2.89 -17.52 8.15
C ALA A 14 2.37 -18.07 9.51
N MET A 15 1.17 -17.66 9.98
CA MET A 15 0.52 -18.29 11.13
C MET A 15 -0.02 -19.68 10.77
N VAL A 16 -0.62 -19.81 9.58
CA VAL A 16 -1.08 -21.10 9.02
C VAL A 16 0.08 -22.08 8.90
N GLU A 17 1.18 -21.67 8.29
CA GLU A 17 2.38 -22.49 8.09
C GLU A 17 3.02 -22.97 9.40
N ARG A 18 2.78 -22.27 10.53
CA ARG A 18 3.27 -22.71 11.85
C ARG A 18 2.48 -23.89 12.44
N GLY A 19 1.27 -24.16 11.96
CA GLY A 19 0.42 -25.24 12.47
C GLY A 19 -0.19 -24.98 13.86
N GLY A 20 -0.92 -25.98 14.36
CA GLY A 20 -1.58 -25.96 15.67
C GLY A 20 -2.53 -24.77 15.86
N GLU A 21 -2.59 -24.23 17.07
CA GLU A 21 -3.41 -23.05 17.42
C GLU A 21 -3.13 -21.82 16.53
N SER A 22 -1.89 -21.70 16.02
CA SER A 22 -1.55 -20.61 15.10
C SER A 22 -2.28 -20.75 13.78
N ALA A 23 -2.46 -21.98 13.28
CA ALA A 23 -3.13 -22.20 12.02
C ALA A 23 -4.62 -21.90 12.10
N THR A 24 -5.29 -22.31 13.17
CA THR A 24 -6.70 -21.97 13.40
C THR A 24 -6.93 -20.47 13.39
N THR A 25 -6.09 -19.72 14.11
CA THR A 25 -6.15 -18.24 14.12
C THR A 25 -5.82 -17.65 12.74
N GLY A 26 -4.79 -18.18 12.09
CA GLY A 26 -4.34 -17.73 10.77
C GLY A 26 -5.39 -17.90 9.69
N HIS A 27 -6.06 -19.05 9.63
CA HIS A 27 -7.12 -19.32 8.66
C HIS A 27 -8.29 -18.34 8.79
N ALA A 28 -8.77 -18.10 10.01
CA ALA A 28 -9.86 -17.16 10.24
C ALA A 28 -9.47 -15.72 9.84
N LEU A 29 -8.24 -15.29 10.14
CA LEU A 29 -7.75 -13.96 9.74
C LEU A 29 -7.52 -13.83 8.22
N LEU A 30 -7.15 -14.92 7.55
CA LEU A 30 -7.06 -14.97 6.08
C LEU A 30 -8.43 -14.82 5.43
N GLU A 31 -9.45 -15.51 5.94
CA GLU A 31 -10.82 -15.40 5.43
C GLU A 31 -11.34 -13.95 5.52
N HIS A 32 -11.07 -13.26 6.63
CA HIS A 32 -11.36 -11.84 6.75
C HIS A 32 -10.62 -10.98 5.72
N SER A 33 -9.34 -11.25 5.49
CA SER A 33 -8.55 -10.54 4.49
C SER A 33 -9.08 -10.76 3.07
N GLN A 34 -9.46 -11.99 2.74
CA GLN A 34 -10.04 -12.35 1.44
C GLN A 34 -11.38 -11.66 1.21
N ASN A 35 -12.25 -11.62 2.21
CA ASN A 35 -13.52 -10.90 2.16
C ASN A 35 -13.30 -9.40 1.89
N LEU A 36 -12.36 -8.78 2.61
CA LEU A 36 -11.99 -7.39 2.41
C LEU A 36 -11.47 -7.13 1.00
N PHE A 37 -10.53 -7.95 0.51
CA PHE A 37 -9.97 -7.77 -0.83
C PHE A 37 -11.01 -7.97 -1.93
N THR A 38 -11.83 -9.02 -1.84
CA THR A 38 -12.88 -9.31 -2.81
C THR A 38 -13.84 -8.13 -2.98
N ARG A 39 -14.33 -7.57 -1.87
CA ARG A 39 -15.24 -6.43 -1.92
C ARG A 39 -14.52 -5.15 -2.37
N TRP A 40 -13.28 -4.94 -1.94
CA TRP A 40 -12.48 -3.81 -2.43
C TRP A 40 -12.24 -3.86 -3.94
N HIS A 41 -11.99 -5.04 -4.51
CA HIS A 41 -11.86 -5.21 -5.95
C HIS A 41 -13.15 -4.83 -6.69
N ARG A 42 -14.31 -5.16 -6.13
CA ARG A 42 -15.60 -4.72 -6.69
C ARG A 42 -15.81 -3.21 -6.61
N VAL A 43 -15.39 -2.56 -5.51
CA VAL A 43 -15.39 -1.09 -5.42
C VAL A 43 -14.51 -0.47 -6.50
N ARG A 44 -13.31 -1.01 -6.70
CA ARG A 44 -12.40 -0.55 -7.77
C ARG A 44 -12.96 -0.77 -9.17
N ALA A 45 -13.68 -1.85 -9.39
CA ALA A 45 -14.35 -2.15 -10.65
C ALA A 45 -15.69 -1.40 -10.82
N GLN A 46 -16.05 -0.52 -9.86
CA GLN A 46 -17.31 0.22 -9.84
C GLN A 46 -18.58 -0.68 -9.82
N THR A 47 -18.43 -1.97 -9.48
CA THR A 47 -19.53 -2.95 -9.36
C THR A 47 -20.06 -3.08 -7.92
N LEU A 48 -19.52 -2.30 -6.99
CA LEU A 48 -20.00 -2.17 -5.62
C LEU A 48 -19.82 -0.72 -5.17
N ARG A 49 -20.90 -0.08 -4.71
CA ARG A 49 -20.79 1.30 -4.19
C ARG A 49 -20.00 1.31 -2.89
N ARG A 50 -19.27 2.40 -2.65
CA ARG A 50 -18.44 2.57 -1.44
C ARG A 50 -19.25 2.44 -0.15
N ALA A 51 -20.46 3.01 -0.11
CA ALA A 51 -21.38 2.92 1.03
C ALA A 51 -21.80 1.46 1.30
N GLN A 52 -22.08 0.68 0.25
CA GLN A 52 -22.42 -0.74 0.38
C GLN A 52 -21.23 -1.55 0.90
N PHE A 53 -20.00 -1.22 0.46
CA PHE A 53 -18.80 -1.82 1.01
C PHE A 53 -18.60 -1.47 2.50
N GLN A 54 -18.84 -0.23 2.92
CA GLN A 54 -18.77 0.16 4.34
C GLN A 54 -19.75 -0.63 5.19
N VAL A 55 -21.03 -0.68 4.80
CA VAL A 55 -22.06 -1.46 5.49
C VAL A 55 -21.69 -2.93 5.55
N ALA A 56 -21.17 -3.49 4.46
CA ALA A 56 -20.77 -4.91 4.44
C ALA A 56 -19.51 -5.22 5.28
N MET A 57 -18.67 -4.22 5.57
CA MET A 57 -17.48 -4.39 6.37
C MET A 57 -17.74 -4.20 7.87
N GLU A 58 -18.82 -3.52 8.27
CA GLU A 58 -19.15 -3.27 9.67
C GLU A 58 -19.32 -4.57 10.48
N PRO A 59 -20.08 -5.59 10.00
CA PRO A 59 -20.21 -6.86 10.72
C PRO A 59 -18.91 -7.64 10.82
N LEU A 60 -17.93 -7.39 9.92
CA LEU A 60 -16.64 -8.08 9.93
C LEU A 60 -15.65 -7.48 10.95
N ARG A 61 -15.95 -6.29 11.49
CA ARG A 61 -15.06 -5.60 12.41
C ARG A 61 -15.00 -6.27 13.79
N LEU A 62 -16.15 -6.60 14.37
CA LEU A 62 -16.20 -7.26 15.68
C LEU A 62 -15.50 -8.63 15.67
N PRO A 63 -15.83 -9.54 14.72
CA PRO A 63 -15.20 -10.85 14.63
C PRO A 63 -13.69 -10.74 14.41
N SER A 64 -13.23 -9.77 13.60
CA SER A 64 -11.79 -9.56 13.41
C SER A 64 -11.07 -9.19 14.71
N LYS A 65 -11.70 -8.37 15.57
CA LYS A 65 -11.16 -7.99 16.87
C LYS A 65 -11.14 -9.18 17.83
N GLU A 66 -12.20 -9.99 17.84
CA GLU A 66 -12.30 -11.21 18.66
C GLU A 66 -11.25 -12.25 18.27
N LEU A 67 -11.05 -12.47 16.97
CA LEU A 67 -10.01 -13.37 16.46
C LEU A 67 -8.61 -12.89 16.85
N LEU A 68 -8.33 -11.59 16.74
CA LEU A 68 -7.08 -11.03 17.21
C LEU A 68 -6.92 -11.15 18.74
N ALA A 69 -8.00 -11.01 19.50
CA ALA A 69 -7.99 -11.21 20.96
C ALA A 69 -7.72 -12.67 21.32
N ALA A 70 -8.34 -13.64 20.65
CA ALA A 70 -8.07 -15.06 20.82
C ALA A 70 -6.62 -15.39 20.43
N GLY A 71 -6.18 -14.91 19.26
CA GLY A 71 -4.81 -15.03 18.78
C GLY A 71 -3.77 -14.42 19.72
N SER A 72 -4.14 -13.44 20.54
CA SER A 72 -3.25 -12.84 21.54
C SER A 72 -3.00 -13.71 22.78
N ARG A 73 -3.73 -14.83 22.92
CA ARG A 73 -3.68 -15.74 24.06
C ARG A 73 -3.13 -17.13 23.72
N VAL A 74 -2.87 -17.42 22.45
CA VAL A 74 -2.34 -18.72 22.00
C VAL A 74 -0.93 -18.99 22.55
N ALA A 75 -0.58 -20.28 22.67
CA ALA A 75 0.73 -20.69 23.17
C ALA A 75 1.91 -20.22 22.30
N PRO A 76 1.86 -20.24 20.95
CA PRO A 76 2.97 -19.77 20.11
C PRO A 76 3.25 -18.27 20.23
N ALA A 77 4.43 -17.92 20.77
CA ALA A 77 4.80 -16.54 21.08
C ALA A 77 4.77 -15.59 19.86
N LYS A 78 5.16 -16.07 18.68
CA LYS A 78 5.18 -15.26 17.45
C LYS A 78 3.77 -14.86 17.00
N THR A 79 2.82 -15.80 17.03
CA THR A 79 1.41 -15.53 16.69
C THR A 79 0.78 -14.61 17.72
N ARG A 80 0.98 -14.89 19.01
CA ARG A 80 0.53 -14.04 20.11
C ARG A 80 1.03 -12.61 19.98
N ARG A 81 2.33 -12.41 19.77
CA ARG A 81 2.92 -11.06 19.61
C ARG A 81 2.39 -10.36 18.36
N THR A 82 2.19 -11.08 17.26
CA THR A 82 1.62 -10.52 16.03
C THR A 82 0.19 -10.01 16.27
N CYS A 83 -0.65 -10.82 16.91
CA CYS A 83 -2.03 -10.43 17.22
C CYS A 83 -2.10 -9.27 18.22
N GLN A 84 -1.26 -9.28 19.26
CA GLN A 84 -1.13 -8.15 20.20
C GLN A 84 -0.73 -6.85 19.50
N ASN A 85 0.22 -6.92 18.57
CA ASN A 85 0.64 -5.75 17.81
C ASN A 85 -0.48 -5.23 16.90
N MET A 86 -1.26 -6.12 16.28
CA MET A 86 -2.41 -5.74 15.45
C MET A 86 -3.54 -5.10 16.27
N LEU A 87 -3.81 -5.59 17.49
CA LEU A 87 -4.80 -4.98 18.39
C LEU A 87 -4.45 -3.53 18.75
N LYS A 88 -3.16 -3.21 18.96
CA LYS A 88 -2.70 -1.82 19.23
C LYS A 88 -3.05 -0.86 18.10
N VAL A 89 -3.20 -1.38 16.88
CA VAL A 89 -3.43 -0.60 15.66
C VAL A 89 -4.78 -0.92 15.01
N GLU A 90 -5.73 -1.50 15.76
CA GLU A 90 -7.04 -1.94 15.27
C GLU A 90 -7.79 -0.82 14.52
N LYS A 91 -7.79 0.40 15.06
CA LYS A 91 -8.37 1.58 14.39
C LYS A 91 -7.77 1.87 12.99
N SER A 92 -6.50 1.52 12.79
CA SER A 92 -5.80 1.70 11.51
C SER A 92 -6.11 0.59 10.48
N LEU A 93 -6.59 -0.57 10.93
CA LEU A 93 -7.00 -1.67 10.04
C LEU A 93 -8.24 -1.28 9.21
N SER A 94 -9.18 -0.55 9.82
CA SER A 94 -10.43 -0.10 9.21
C SER A 94 -10.32 1.23 8.43
N THR A 95 -9.13 1.84 8.35
CA THR A 95 -8.98 3.16 7.70
C THR A 95 -9.36 3.09 6.20
N CYS A 96 -8.99 2.01 5.49
CA CYS A 96 -9.39 1.77 4.10
C CYS A 96 -10.90 1.49 3.93
N VAL A 97 -11.62 1.22 5.02
CA VAL A 97 -13.09 1.09 5.00
C VAL A 97 -13.71 2.47 5.26
N ARG A 98 -13.17 3.24 6.20
CA ARG A 98 -13.75 4.52 6.64
C ARG A 98 -13.45 5.70 5.73
N VAL A 99 -12.23 5.78 5.20
CA VAL A 99 -11.73 6.96 4.48
C VAL A 99 -11.78 6.71 2.97
N GLU A 100 -12.38 7.65 2.24
CA GLU A 100 -12.41 7.62 0.78
C GLU A 100 -10.99 7.78 0.19
N GLY A 101 -10.74 7.18 -0.98
CA GLY A 101 -9.43 7.22 -1.64
C GLY A 101 -8.33 6.36 -0.99
N VAL A 102 -8.53 5.82 0.22
CA VAL A 102 -7.54 4.97 0.89
C VAL A 102 -7.69 3.51 0.46
N ALA A 103 -6.71 3.01 -0.30
CA ALA A 103 -6.64 1.60 -0.66
C ALA A 103 -6.15 0.71 0.51
N PRO A 104 -6.62 -0.55 0.62
CA PRO A 104 -6.17 -1.50 1.63
C PRO A 104 -4.75 -2.01 1.39
N THR A 105 -4.22 -1.85 0.17
CA THR A 105 -2.81 -2.12 -0.14
C THR A 105 -2.07 -0.79 -0.27
N ASN A 106 -0.87 -0.67 0.31
CA ASN A 106 -0.02 0.52 0.13
C ASN A 106 0.61 0.60 -1.28
N ASN A 107 -0.01 -0.02 -2.28
CA ASN A 107 0.57 -0.33 -3.58
C ASN A 107 1.12 0.91 -4.28
N ALA A 108 0.57 2.12 -4.03
CA ALA A 108 1.14 3.37 -4.52
C ALA A 108 2.57 3.64 -3.99
N ALA A 109 2.78 3.58 -2.67
CA ALA A 109 4.09 3.80 -2.05
C ALA A 109 5.08 2.70 -2.44
N ALA A 110 4.67 1.43 -2.38
CA ALA A 110 5.53 0.32 -2.81
C ALA A 110 5.90 0.41 -4.30
N ARG A 111 4.97 0.85 -5.17
CA ARG A 111 5.19 1.02 -6.62
C ARG A 111 6.10 2.19 -6.94
N ALA A 112 6.00 3.29 -6.18
CA ALA A 112 6.94 4.41 -6.27
C ALA A 112 8.37 3.96 -5.94
N LEU A 113 8.53 3.23 -4.83
CA LEU A 113 9.85 2.76 -4.37
C LEU A 113 10.45 1.64 -5.23
N ARG A 114 9.61 0.83 -5.90
CA ARG A 114 10.07 -0.31 -6.72
C ARG A 114 11.06 0.10 -7.80
N ARG A 115 10.88 1.28 -8.40
CA ARG A 115 11.76 1.78 -9.47
C ARG A 115 13.16 2.12 -8.95
N GLY A 116 13.25 2.82 -7.83
CA GLY A 116 14.53 3.09 -7.17
C GLY A 116 15.22 1.79 -6.72
N GLY A 117 14.46 0.83 -6.20
CA GLY A 117 14.98 -0.48 -5.83
C GLY A 117 15.52 -1.29 -7.01
N TRP A 118 14.84 -1.25 -8.17
CA TRP A 118 15.30 -1.93 -9.39
C TRP A 118 16.57 -1.26 -9.93
N TRP A 119 16.57 0.08 -10.03
CA TRP A 119 17.74 0.85 -10.46
C TRP A 119 18.97 0.53 -9.61
N ARG A 120 18.86 0.55 -8.28
CA ARG A 120 19.98 0.22 -7.38
C ARG A 120 20.53 -1.18 -7.65
N ARG A 121 19.65 -2.14 -7.94
CA ARG A 121 20.02 -3.54 -8.15
C ARG A 121 20.69 -3.77 -9.51
N THR A 122 20.20 -3.12 -10.56
CA THR A 122 20.70 -3.33 -11.94
C THR A 122 21.84 -2.41 -12.33
N SER A 123 21.95 -1.23 -11.70
CA SER A 123 22.93 -0.20 -12.05
C SER A 123 23.95 0.05 -10.95
N PHE A 124 24.05 -0.84 -9.96
CA PHE A 124 24.99 -0.76 -8.81
C PHE A 124 24.87 0.50 -7.94
N GLY A 125 23.84 1.33 -8.16
CA GLY A 125 23.63 2.58 -7.44
C GLY A 125 24.41 3.76 -8.05
N THR A 126 24.57 4.82 -7.27
CA THR A 126 25.29 6.05 -7.67
C THR A 126 26.60 6.14 -6.90
N GLN A 127 27.67 6.57 -7.57
CA GLN A 127 29.01 6.70 -6.97
C GLN A 127 29.37 8.16 -6.63
N SER A 128 28.45 9.10 -6.83
CA SER A 128 28.65 10.51 -6.52
C SER A 128 27.36 11.15 -6.01
N GLU A 129 27.51 12.22 -5.23
CA GLU A 129 26.37 12.99 -4.72
C GLU A 129 25.54 13.61 -5.87
N ALA A 130 26.21 14.08 -6.93
CA ALA A 130 25.55 14.59 -8.13
C ALA A 130 24.72 13.50 -8.83
N GLY A 131 25.26 12.29 -8.94
CA GLY A 131 24.53 11.13 -9.47
C GLY A 131 23.31 10.80 -8.62
N SER A 132 23.45 10.78 -7.29
CA SER A 132 22.34 10.54 -6.36
C SER A 132 21.22 11.57 -6.53
N ARG A 133 21.56 12.86 -6.59
CA ARG A 133 20.60 13.95 -6.81
C ARG A 133 19.90 13.85 -8.17
N CYS A 134 20.61 13.44 -9.22
CA CYS A 134 20.02 13.21 -10.54
C CYS A 134 18.96 12.10 -10.50
N VAL A 135 19.33 10.93 -9.93
CA VAL A 135 18.41 9.79 -9.80
C VAL A 135 17.19 10.13 -8.95
N GLU A 136 17.39 10.82 -7.83
CA GLU A 136 16.31 11.31 -6.96
C GLU A 136 15.30 12.17 -7.73
N ARG A 137 15.79 13.16 -8.50
CA ARG A 137 14.95 14.07 -9.29
C ARG A 137 14.18 13.33 -10.38
N ILE A 138 14.85 12.44 -11.11
CA ILE A 138 14.19 11.63 -12.16
C ILE A 138 13.12 10.73 -11.56
N LEU A 139 13.39 10.04 -10.45
CA LEU A 139 12.39 9.19 -9.78
C LEU A 139 11.21 10.00 -9.25
N THR A 140 11.43 11.24 -8.82
CA THR A 140 10.39 12.16 -8.38
C THR A 140 9.50 12.60 -9.55
N VAL A 141 10.08 13.04 -10.67
CA VAL A 141 9.36 13.47 -11.89
C VAL A 141 8.53 12.29 -12.45
N VAL A 142 9.23 11.26 -12.92
CA VAL A 142 8.98 9.87 -12.56
C VAL A 142 7.57 9.50 -12.06
N THR A 143 7.56 9.43 -10.74
CA THR A 143 6.44 9.00 -9.91
C THR A 143 5.30 10.00 -9.95
N SER A 144 5.61 11.30 -9.96
CA SER A 144 4.61 12.38 -9.94
C SER A 144 3.77 12.40 -11.22
N LEU A 145 4.40 12.37 -12.38
CA LEU A 145 3.69 12.40 -13.67
C LEU A 145 2.81 11.18 -13.87
N ARG A 146 3.32 9.99 -13.55
CA ARG A 146 2.50 8.77 -13.60
C ARG A 146 1.34 8.77 -12.62
N HIS A 147 1.51 9.39 -11.44
CA HIS A 147 0.40 9.57 -10.50
C HIS A 147 -0.65 10.54 -11.04
N GLN A 148 -0.22 11.57 -11.77
CA GLN A 148 -1.09 12.55 -12.43
C GLN A 148 -1.69 12.03 -13.75
N GLY A 149 -1.31 10.85 -14.23
CA GLY A 149 -1.74 10.33 -15.53
C GLY A 149 -1.12 11.05 -16.74
N ARG A 150 -0.03 11.79 -16.54
CA ARG A 150 0.67 12.57 -17.57
C ARG A 150 1.79 11.76 -18.21
N ASP A 151 2.07 12.04 -19.49
CA ASP A 151 3.16 11.40 -20.20
C ASP A 151 4.53 11.84 -19.66
N VAL A 152 5.41 10.87 -19.44
CA VAL A 152 6.73 11.10 -18.84
C VAL A 152 7.73 11.60 -19.89
N LEU A 153 7.69 11.04 -21.09
CA LEU A 153 8.62 11.38 -22.16
C LEU A 153 8.34 12.78 -22.68
N ASP A 154 7.07 13.15 -22.83
CA ASP A 154 6.68 14.49 -23.26
C ASP A 154 7.17 15.55 -22.27
N TYR A 155 6.98 15.32 -20.97
CA TYR A 155 7.47 16.23 -19.93
C TYR A 155 9.00 16.34 -19.94
N LEU A 156 9.72 15.22 -20.04
CA LEU A 156 11.19 15.24 -20.04
C LEU A 156 11.76 15.89 -21.29
N THR A 157 11.13 15.69 -22.45
CA THR A 157 11.49 16.34 -23.71
C THR A 157 11.29 17.85 -23.61
N ALA A 158 10.13 18.27 -23.09
CA ALA A 158 9.86 19.69 -22.87
C ALA A 158 10.85 20.30 -21.86
N ALA A 159 11.13 19.61 -20.76
CA ALA A 159 12.11 20.06 -19.75
C ALA A 159 13.53 20.14 -20.29
N GLY A 160 13.88 19.28 -21.24
CA GLY A 160 15.15 19.35 -21.97
C GLY A 160 15.24 20.55 -22.90
N ALA A 161 14.14 20.88 -23.60
CA ALA A 161 14.07 22.04 -24.50
C ALA A 161 14.10 23.38 -23.75
N SER A 162 13.46 23.46 -22.58
CA SER A 162 13.41 24.66 -21.73
C SER A 162 14.71 24.95 -20.96
N LEU A 163 15.77 24.16 -21.13
CA LEU A 163 17.12 24.46 -20.61
C LEU A 163 17.83 25.56 -21.42
N THR A 164 17.22 26.00 -22.52
CA THR A 164 17.63 27.21 -23.25
C THR A 164 16.95 28.45 -22.62
N PRO A 165 17.60 29.63 -22.56
CA PRO A 165 17.26 30.69 -21.61
C PRO A 165 15.90 31.37 -21.76
N ASN A 166 15.03 30.95 -22.69
CA ASN A 166 13.91 31.76 -23.15
C ASN A 166 12.52 31.09 -23.12
N ASP A 167 12.34 29.94 -22.48
CA ASP A 167 11.02 29.29 -22.46
C ASP A 167 10.46 28.98 -21.07
N ALA A 168 9.13 29.04 -21.01
CA ALA A 168 8.28 29.01 -19.82
C ALA A 168 8.63 27.88 -18.84
N SER A 169 8.60 28.20 -17.54
CA SER A 169 8.84 27.24 -16.46
C SER A 169 7.86 26.05 -16.54
N ILE A 170 8.38 24.86 -16.84
CA ILE A 170 7.57 23.64 -16.88
C ILE A 170 7.23 23.20 -15.45
N CYS A 171 5.94 23.09 -15.15
CA CYS A 171 5.48 22.77 -13.79
C CYS A 171 5.23 21.27 -13.60
N LEU A 172 5.84 20.71 -12.55
CA LEU A 172 5.58 19.34 -12.09
C LEU A 172 4.29 19.24 -11.25
N ARG A 173 3.72 20.37 -10.81
CA ARG A 173 2.46 20.38 -10.06
C ARG A 173 1.31 19.97 -11.00
N PRO A 174 0.27 19.31 -10.48
CA PRO A 174 -0.93 19.06 -11.27
C PRO A 174 -1.59 20.39 -11.65
N ASP A 175 -2.14 20.45 -12.86
CA ASP A 175 -2.97 21.57 -13.30
C ASP A 175 -4.21 21.59 -12.43
N THR A 176 -4.41 22.67 -11.68
CA THR A 176 -5.59 22.84 -10.83
C THR A 176 -6.80 23.06 -11.73
N SER A 177 -7.71 22.10 -11.76
CA SER A 177 -9.09 22.30 -12.24
C SER A 177 -9.95 22.93 -11.16
#